data_AF-A0A481BVC6-F1
#
_entry.id   AF-A0A481BVC6-F1
#
_cell.length_a   1.000
_cell.length_b   1.000
_cell.length_c   1.000
_cell.angle_alpha   90.00
_cell.angle_beta   90.00
_cell.angle_gamma   90.00
#
_symmetry.space_group_name_H-M   'P 1'
#
loop_
_entity.id
_entity.type
_entity.pdbx_description
1 polymer ?
#
loop_
_entity_poly.entity_id
_entity_poly.type
_entity_poly.pdbx_seq_one_letter_code
_entity_poly.pdbx_strand_id
1 'polypeptide(L)'
;MAENEGSQDTLRLQFRAMQEMQHRRLQKQMEKRKEKELSLQSRVNDQKEPLEISDGLSVLQAGEQNSKTSFEQRVLEDEIQQLRDQLRETVDENGRLYKLLKERDFEIKHLKKKIEEDRFAFTGTAGAAGDVIATKIVELSKKNRVLMAESEGAKTRVRQLSNRIQELEQELQTALARLPAKGATDAGTKPLRAQMGDRILPESPEVKVLQDRLAATNLKMSDLRNQIQAVKQELRIAQKVLTSEVGEDVNIQQLLSSPGSWRGRAQQILVLQSKVRELERQLGQTRSQSIETASDELPAHPDPRKLSAQEKNLLRIRNQNKKAGRHR
;
A
#
# COMPACT_ATOMS: atom_id res chain seq x y z
N MET A 1 5.11 -25.26 23.72
CA MET A 1 3.66 -25.19 23.46
C MET A 1 2.92 -24.24 24.41
N ALA A 2 3.48 -23.86 25.56
CA ALA A 2 2.83 -22.97 26.54
C ALA A 2 2.82 -21.46 26.18
N GLU A 3 3.74 -20.99 25.33
CA GLU A 3 3.87 -19.54 25.02
C GLU A 3 2.78 -19.01 24.07
N ASN A 4 2.11 -19.89 23.31
CA ASN A 4 1.11 -19.49 22.32
C ASN A 4 -0.32 -19.37 22.91
N GLU A 5 -0.60 -19.99 24.06
CA GLU A 5 -1.86 -19.82 24.78
C GLU A 5 -1.90 -18.46 25.51
N GLY A 6 -0.78 -18.03 26.10
CA GLY A 6 -0.69 -16.74 26.80
C GLY A 6 -0.89 -15.52 25.87
N SER A 7 -0.42 -15.60 24.62
CA SER A 7 -0.63 -14.55 23.62
C SER A 7 -2.09 -14.51 23.14
N GLN A 8 -2.74 -15.67 22.97
CA GLN A 8 -4.14 -15.76 22.58
C GLN A 8 -5.09 -15.26 23.68
N ASP A 9 -4.80 -15.55 24.93
CA ASP A 9 -5.59 -15.08 26.07
C ASP A 9 -5.41 -13.58 26.34
N THR A 10 -4.21 -13.06 26.09
CA THR A 10 -3.97 -11.60 26.12
C THR A 10 -4.83 -10.88 25.07
N LEU A 11 -4.90 -11.44 23.86
CA LEU A 11 -5.70 -10.85 22.77
C LEU A 11 -7.20 -10.90 23.06
N ARG A 12 -7.69 -12.00 23.68
CA ARG A 12 -9.07 -12.11 24.16
C ARG A 12 -9.39 -11.08 25.24
N LEU A 13 -8.47 -10.86 26.18
CA LEU A 13 -8.62 -9.83 27.21
C LEU A 13 -8.70 -8.43 26.60
N GLN A 14 -7.83 -8.12 25.64
CA GLN A 14 -7.84 -6.84 24.93
C GLN A 14 -9.13 -6.63 24.14
N PHE A 15 -9.64 -7.67 23.47
CA PHE A 15 -10.90 -7.61 22.75
C PHE A 15 -12.10 -7.40 23.68
N ARG A 16 -12.13 -8.08 24.84
CA ARG A 16 -13.16 -7.89 25.85
C ARG A 16 -13.13 -6.47 26.44
N ALA A 17 -11.95 -5.94 26.74
CA ALA A 17 -11.79 -4.56 27.21
C ALA A 17 -12.26 -3.53 26.17
N MET A 18 -12.02 -3.80 24.88
CA MET A 18 -12.50 -2.95 23.80
C MET A 18 -14.03 -2.97 23.70
N GLN A 19 -14.65 -4.14 23.78
CA GLN A 19 -16.12 -4.24 23.78
C GLN A 19 -16.74 -3.54 24.98
N GLU A 20 -16.15 -3.69 26.17
CA GLU A 20 -16.60 -3.02 27.38
C GLU A 20 -16.48 -1.50 27.25
N MET A 21 -15.39 -1.00 26.68
CA MET A 21 -15.21 0.43 26.41
C MET A 21 -16.27 0.98 25.45
N GLN A 22 -16.62 0.24 24.40
CA GLN A 22 -17.68 0.63 23.46
C GLN A 22 -19.05 0.66 24.14
N HIS A 23 -19.39 -0.37 24.92
CA HIS A 23 -20.63 -0.41 25.70
C HIS A 23 -20.71 0.75 26.68
N ARG A 24 -19.62 1.04 27.40
CA ARG A 24 -19.56 2.15 28.36
C ARG A 24 -19.70 3.51 27.68
N ARG A 25 -19.15 3.66 26.47
CA ARG A 25 -19.30 4.88 25.67
C ARG A 25 -20.74 5.09 25.23
N LEU A 26 -21.40 4.02 24.77
CA LEU A 26 -22.81 4.05 24.38
C LEU A 26 -23.70 4.38 25.58
N GLN A 27 -23.46 3.74 26.73
CA GLN A 27 -24.21 4.00 27.95
C GLN A 27 -24.09 5.47 28.40
N LYS A 28 -22.88 6.03 28.42
CA LYS A 28 -22.68 7.45 28.73
C LYS A 28 -23.40 8.38 27.76
N GLN A 29 -23.49 8.01 26.48
CA GLN A 29 -24.24 8.80 25.50
C GLN A 29 -25.74 8.75 25.76
N MET A 30 -26.26 7.59 26.16
CA MET A 30 -27.67 7.42 26.55
C MET A 30 -28.01 8.19 27.82
N GLU A 31 -27.14 8.15 28.84
CA GLU A 31 -27.30 8.92 30.08
C GLU A 31 -27.31 10.43 29.79
N LYS A 32 -26.35 10.93 29.00
CA LYS A 32 -26.33 12.35 28.58
C LYS A 32 -27.57 12.77 27.79
N ARG A 33 -28.13 11.87 26.96
CA ARG A 33 -29.40 12.15 26.26
C ARG A 33 -30.56 12.24 27.24
N LYS A 34 -30.63 11.32 28.20
CA LYS A 34 -31.66 11.29 29.24
C LYS A 34 -31.57 12.51 30.16
N GLU A 35 -30.38 12.93 30.56
CA GLU A 35 -30.15 14.15 31.35
C GLU A 35 -30.61 15.42 30.60
N LYS A 36 -30.33 15.49 29.29
CA LYS A 36 -30.81 16.59 28.44
C LYS A 36 -32.34 16.60 28.30
N GLU A 37 -32.96 15.43 28.19
CA GLU A 37 -34.41 15.32 28.12
C GLU A 37 -35.07 15.72 29.45
N LEU A 38 -34.49 15.32 30.57
CA LEU A 38 -34.94 15.70 31.91
C LEU A 38 -34.76 17.21 32.19
N SER A 39 -33.68 17.84 31.73
CA SER A 39 -33.48 19.28 31.89
C SER A 39 -34.40 20.12 30.99
N LEU A 40 -34.81 19.58 29.84
CA LEU A 40 -35.84 20.19 29.00
C LEU A 40 -37.23 20.04 29.64
N GLN A 41 -37.54 18.90 30.26
CA GLN A 41 -38.80 18.69 30.98
C GLN A 41 -38.91 19.54 32.25
N SER A 42 -37.81 19.75 33.00
CA SER A 42 -37.85 20.62 34.19
C SER A 42 -38.13 22.08 33.83
N ARG A 43 -37.51 22.60 32.75
CA ARG A 43 -37.76 23.96 32.25
C ARG A 43 -39.20 24.20 31.78
N VAL A 44 -39.89 23.17 31.30
CA VAL A 44 -41.30 23.26 30.87
C VAL A 44 -42.26 23.24 32.06
N ASN A 45 -41.87 22.61 33.18
CA ASN A 45 -42.71 22.53 34.37
C ASN A 45 -42.65 23.80 35.25
N ASP A 46 -41.54 24.54 35.23
CA ASP A 46 -41.39 25.81 35.94
C ASP A 46 -42.21 26.98 35.32
N GLN A 47 -42.86 26.77 34.16
CA GLN A 47 -43.72 27.77 33.49
C GLN A 47 -45.22 27.48 33.59
N LYS A 48 -45.65 26.56 34.47
CA LYS A 48 -47.09 26.29 34.71
C LYS A 48 -47.53 26.78 36.10
N GLU A 49 -47.79 28.07 36.21
CA GLU A 49 -48.68 28.68 37.20
C GLU A 49 -49.56 29.73 36.48
N PRO A 50 -50.84 29.89 36.86
CA PRO A 50 -51.88 30.43 35.98
C PRO A 50 -51.87 31.96 35.94
N LEU A 51 -52.03 32.49 34.72
CA LEU A 51 -52.20 33.92 34.45
C LEU A 51 -53.54 34.43 35.01
N GLU A 52 -53.49 35.09 36.17
CA GLU A 52 -54.53 36.03 36.61
C GLU A 52 -54.22 37.43 36.09
N ILE A 53 -55.22 38.02 35.44
CA ILE A 53 -55.22 39.37 34.88
C ILE A 53 -55.28 40.36 36.05
N SER A 54 -54.28 41.25 36.17
CA SER A 54 -54.41 42.44 37.00
C SER A 54 -53.84 43.66 36.27
N ASP A 55 -54.78 44.55 35.98
CA ASP A 55 -54.66 45.83 35.30
C ASP A 55 -54.27 46.91 36.33
N GLY A 56 -53.26 47.73 36.04
CA GLY A 56 -53.00 48.96 36.82
C GLY A 56 -51.54 49.33 37.06
N LEU A 57 -51.18 50.49 36.50
CA LEU A 57 -50.12 51.43 36.95
C LEU A 57 -48.65 50.94 37.01
N SER A 58 -47.85 51.40 36.03
CA SER A 58 -46.58 52.13 36.26
C SER A 58 -45.97 52.65 34.95
N VAL A 59 -46.50 53.78 34.44
CA VAL A 59 -46.00 54.50 33.24
C VAL A 59 -44.82 55.43 33.55
N LEU A 60 -44.21 55.35 34.74
CA LEU A 60 -43.05 56.16 35.12
C LEU A 60 -41.73 55.36 35.21
N GLN A 61 -41.70 54.15 34.65
CA GLN A 61 -40.46 53.36 34.48
C GLN A 61 -40.12 53.11 32.99
N ALA A 62 -40.70 53.85 32.05
CA ALA A 62 -40.51 53.59 30.62
C ALA A 62 -39.13 54.03 30.07
N GLY A 63 -38.42 54.95 30.75
CA GLY A 63 -37.13 55.48 30.28
C GLY A 63 -35.94 54.53 30.48
N GLU A 64 -35.89 53.80 31.60
CA GLU A 64 -34.81 52.83 31.91
C GLU A 64 -35.17 51.40 31.51
N GLN A 65 -36.45 51.05 31.42
CA GLN A 65 -36.89 49.72 30.99
C GLN A 65 -36.73 49.53 29.48
N ASN A 66 -36.92 50.58 28.66
CA ASN A 66 -36.74 50.51 27.21
C ASN A 66 -35.28 50.28 26.76
N SER A 67 -34.31 50.77 27.53
CA SER A 67 -32.89 50.53 27.27
C SER A 67 -32.46 49.14 27.72
N LYS A 68 -32.99 48.64 28.86
CA LYS A 68 -32.81 47.25 29.31
C LYS A 68 -33.44 46.24 28.36
N THR A 69 -34.69 46.45 27.93
CA THR A 69 -35.35 45.57 26.95
C THR A 69 -34.68 45.65 25.58
N SER A 70 -34.21 46.82 25.14
CA SER A 70 -33.42 46.94 23.90
C SER A 70 -32.07 46.21 23.96
N PHE A 71 -31.44 46.19 25.14
CA PHE A 71 -30.19 45.46 25.36
C PHE A 71 -30.44 43.96 25.44
N GLU A 72 -31.41 43.51 26.22
CA GLU A 72 -31.81 42.10 26.30
C GLU A 72 -32.27 41.56 24.94
N GLN A 73 -33.00 42.36 24.17
CA GLN A 73 -33.40 42.00 22.81
C GLN A 73 -32.20 41.88 21.87
N ARG A 74 -31.21 42.76 21.96
CA ARG A 74 -29.95 42.62 21.20
C ARG A 74 -29.16 41.38 21.59
N VAL A 75 -29.06 41.09 22.89
CA VAL A 75 -28.39 39.88 23.38
C VAL A 75 -29.09 38.61 22.91
N LEU A 76 -30.42 38.60 22.89
CA LEU A 76 -31.21 37.49 22.33
C LEU A 76 -31.04 37.36 20.82
N GLU A 77 -31.00 38.47 20.08
CA GLU A 77 -30.74 38.47 18.64
C GLU A 77 -29.33 37.94 18.32
N ASP A 78 -28.32 38.32 19.11
CA ASP A 78 -26.95 37.81 19.00
C ASP A 78 -26.88 36.30 19.31
N GLU A 79 -27.60 35.83 20.33
CA GLU A 79 -27.66 34.40 20.67
C GLU A 79 -28.38 33.59 19.58
N ILE A 80 -29.47 34.13 19.01
CA ILE A 80 -30.15 33.53 17.86
C ILE A 80 -29.21 33.47 16.66
N GLN A 81 -28.43 34.52 16.42
CA GLN A 81 -27.46 34.55 15.33
C GLN A 81 -26.36 33.51 15.54
N GLN A 82 -25.81 33.42 16.75
CA GLN A 82 -24.82 32.41 17.11
C GLN A 82 -25.36 30.98 16.96
N LEU A 83 -26.60 30.72 17.37
CA LEU A 83 -27.26 29.42 17.19
C LEU A 83 -27.46 29.09 15.71
N ARG A 84 -27.81 30.07 14.87
CA ARG A 84 -27.93 29.88 13.41
C ARG A 84 -26.59 29.54 12.78
N ASP A 85 -25.51 30.19 13.22
CA ASP A 85 -24.17 29.93 12.71
C ASP A 85 -23.66 28.56 13.15
N GLN A 86 -23.89 28.17 14.40
CA GLN A 86 -23.61 26.80 14.88
C GLN A 86 -24.42 25.74 14.13
N LEU A 87 -25.69 26.02 13.82
CA LEU A 87 -26.52 25.12 13.04
C LEU A 87 -25.95 24.96 11.62
N ARG A 88 -25.53 26.05 10.98
CA ARG A 88 -24.88 26.03 9.67
C ARG A 88 -23.60 25.20 9.69
N GLU A 89 -22.69 25.48 10.63
CA GLU A 89 -21.44 24.73 10.77
C GLU A 89 -21.68 23.23 10.99
N THR A 90 -22.66 22.88 11.83
CA THR A 90 -23.01 21.48 12.11
C THR A 90 -23.58 20.78 10.87
N VAL A 91 -24.36 21.49 10.04
CA VAL A 91 -24.87 20.96 8.77
C VAL A 91 -23.73 20.76 7.77
N ASP A 92 -22.81 21.71 7.66
CA ASP A 92 -21.65 21.62 6.77
C ASP A 92 -20.70 20.48 7.18
N GLU A 93 -20.47 20.32 8.49
CA GLU A 93 -19.68 19.21 9.04
C GLU A 93 -20.36 17.87 8.80
N ASN A 94 -21.67 17.75 9.05
CA ASN A 94 -22.42 16.54 8.68
C ASN A 94 -22.30 16.23 7.19
N GLY A 95 -22.38 17.24 6.32
CA GLY A 95 -22.20 17.06 4.88
C GLY A 95 -20.81 16.52 4.51
N ARG A 96 -19.76 17.00 5.17
CA ARG A 96 -18.38 16.49 5.02
C ARG A 96 -18.25 15.06 5.52
N LEU A 97 -18.81 14.75 6.69
CA LEU A 97 -18.81 13.40 7.26
C LEU A 97 -19.56 12.40 6.37
N TYR A 98 -20.70 12.77 5.79
CA TYR A 98 -21.43 11.91 4.85
C TYR A 98 -20.63 11.61 3.58
N LYS A 99 -19.87 12.58 3.06
CA LYS A 99 -18.97 12.35 1.90
C LYS A 99 -17.86 11.38 2.28
N LEU A 100 -17.18 11.61 3.40
CA LEU A 100 -16.12 10.73 3.88
C LEU A 100 -16.62 9.31 4.14
N LEU A 101 -17.81 9.17 4.75
CA LEU A 101 -18.43 7.86 4.97
C LEU A 101 -18.66 7.12 3.65
N LYS A 102 -19.20 7.79 2.63
CA LYS A 102 -19.40 7.20 1.30
C LYS A 102 -18.09 6.77 0.64
N GLU A 103 -17.02 7.57 0.78
CA GLU A 103 -15.69 7.21 0.28
C GLU A 103 -15.16 5.96 0.97
N ARG A 104 -15.28 5.87 2.31
CA ARG A 104 -14.87 4.68 3.07
C ARG A 104 -15.72 3.46 2.76
N ASP A 105 -17.03 3.62 2.56
CA ASP A 105 -17.90 2.52 2.13
C ASP A 105 -17.50 1.98 0.75
N PHE A 106 -17.10 2.88 -0.17
CA PHE A 106 -16.59 2.49 -1.47
C PHE A 106 -15.25 1.75 -1.35
N GLU A 107 -14.33 2.26 -0.53
CA GLU A 107 -13.05 1.61 -0.23
C GLU A 107 -13.26 0.21 0.37
N ILE A 108 -14.15 0.07 1.35
CA ILE A 108 -14.49 -1.23 1.97
C ILE A 108 -15.06 -2.18 0.92
N LYS A 109 -15.97 -1.72 0.05
CA LYS A 109 -16.51 -2.55 -1.04
C LYS A 109 -15.40 -2.99 -2.00
N HIS A 110 -14.49 -2.09 -2.35
CA HIS A 110 -13.37 -2.40 -3.22
C HIS A 110 -12.41 -3.42 -2.57
N LEU A 111 -12.04 -3.22 -1.31
CA LEU A 111 -11.18 -4.14 -0.56
C LEU A 111 -11.83 -5.51 -0.38
N LYS A 112 -13.14 -5.58 -0.09
CA LYS A 112 -13.88 -6.85 -0.02
C LYS A 112 -13.87 -7.57 -1.36
N LYS A 113 -14.08 -6.84 -2.45
CA LYS A 113 -14.00 -7.40 -3.81
C LYS A 113 -12.61 -7.95 -4.09
N LYS A 114 -11.55 -7.19 -3.74
CA LYS A 114 -10.16 -7.64 -3.90
C LYS A 114 -9.85 -8.88 -3.06
N ILE A 115 -10.29 -8.93 -1.80
CA ILE A 115 -10.13 -10.12 -0.95
C ILE A 115 -10.85 -11.32 -1.56
N GLU A 116 -12.04 -11.14 -2.12
CA GLU A 116 -12.77 -12.23 -2.77
C GLU A 116 -12.09 -12.69 -4.07
N GLU A 117 -11.54 -11.78 -4.86
CA GLU A 117 -10.74 -12.09 -6.06
C GLU A 117 -9.44 -12.82 -5.71
N ASP A 118 -8.70 -12.33 -4.70
CA ASP A 118 -7.49 -12.96 -4.18
C ASP A 118 -7.82 -14.33 -3.58
N ARG A 119 -8.96 -14.44 -2.89
CA ARG A 119 -9.51 -15.73 -2.43
C ARG A 119 -9.86 -16.60 -3.63
N PHE A 120 -10.45 -16.10 -4.70
CA PHE A 120 -10.73 -16.91 -5.89
C PHE A 120 -9.45 -17.34 -6.63
N ALA A 121 -8.39 -16.55 -6.57
CA ALA A 121 -7.09 -16.86 -7.18
C ALA A 121 -6.29 -17.87 -6.33
N PHE A 122 -6.21 -17.67 -5.02
CA PHE A 122 -5.52 -18.57 -4.09
C PHE A 122 -6.32 -19.85 -3.85
N THR A 123 -7.62 -19.68 -3.73
CA THR A 123 -8.63 -20.71 -3.54
C THR A 123 -9.39 -20.95 -4.85
N GLY A 124 -8.71 -20.87 -6.01
CA GLY A 124 -9.20 -21.48 -7.26
C GLY A 124 -9.33 -23.01 -7.16
N THR A 125 -9.00 -23.55 -5.98
CA THR A 125 -9.23 -24.90 -5.49
C THR A 125 -10.23 -24.95 -4.32
N ALA A 126 -10.90 -23.84 -3.95
CA ALA A 126 -11.90 -23.78 -2.88
C ALA A 126 -13.08 -24.69 -3.21
N GLY A 127 -13.11 -25.80 -2.49
CA GLY A 127 -13.97 -26.94 -2.70
C GLY A 127 -13.18 -28.19 -2.33
N ALA A 128 -13.71 -29.37 -2.66
CA ALA A 128 -13.07 -30.65 -2.34
C ALA A 128 -11.58 -30.72 -2.74
N ALA A 129 -11.14 -29.98 -3.77
CA ALA A 129 -9.74 -29.94 -4.19
C ALA A 129 -8.79 -29.27 -3.17
N GLY A 130 -9.21 -28.19 -2.52
CA GLY A 130 -8.42 -27.47 -1.49
C GLY A 130 -8.27 -28.29 -0.22
N ASP A 131 -9.33 -28.99 0.20
CA ASP A 131 -9.28 -29.94 1.31
C ASP A 131 -8.42 -31.16 0.97
N VAL A 132 -8.43 -31.62 -0.28
CA VAL A 132 -7.52 -32.68 -0.76
C VAL A 132 -6.06 -32.22 -0.74
N ILE A 133 -5.76 -30.98 -1.09
CA ILE A 133 -4.39 -30.44 -1.00
C ILE A 133 -3.96 -30.29 0.46
N ALA A 134 -4.82 -29.77 1.34
CA ALA A 134 -4.52 -29.60 2.75
C ALA A 134 -4.27 -30.96 3.44
N THR A 135 -5.11 -31.96 3.16
CA THR A 135 -4.89 -33.34 3.64
C THR A 135 -3.62 -33.95 3.06
N LYS A 136 -3.30 -33.68 1.79
CA LYS A 136 -2.05 -34.16 1.18
C LYS A 136 -0.81 -33.52 1.80
N ILE A 137 -0.85 -32.23 2.15
CA ILE A 137 0.24 -31.55 2.85
C ILE A 137 0.48 -32.20 4.21
N VAL A 138 -0.58 -32.51 4.96
CA VAL A 138 -0.46 -33.18 6.26
C VAL A 138 0.06 -34.62 6.10
N GLU A 139 -0.45 -35.37 5.12
CA GLU A 139 0.00 -36.74 4.83
C GLU A 139 1.48 -36.78 4.44
N LEU A 140 1.91 -35.90 3.53
CA LEU A 140 3.30 -35.77 3.13
C LEU A 140 4.18 -35.34 4.31
N SER A 141 3.70 -34.44 5.17
CA SER A 141 4.43 -34.04 6.38
C SER A 141 4.62 -35.21 7.36
N LYS A 142 3.60 -36.06 7.52
CA LYS A 142 3.70 -37.28 8.33
C LYS A 142 4.69 -38.27 7.72
N LYS A 143 4.61 -38.52 6.41
CA LYS A 143 5.58 -39.36 5.68
C LYS A 143 7.01 -38.83 5.81
N ASN A 144 7.20 -37.52 5.72
CA ASN A 144 8.51 -36.89 5.85
C ASN A 144 9.11 -37.09 7.25
N ARG A 145 8.30 -36.98 8.32
CA ARG A 145 8.75 -37.30 9.70
C ARG A 145 9.16 -38.77 9.85
N VAL A 146 8.40 -39.70 9.29
CA VAL A 146 8.71 -41.14 9.35
C VAL A 146 10.02 -41.43 8.60
N LEU A 147 10.16 -40.93 7.37
CA LEU A 147 11.39 -41.08 6.59
C LEU A 147 12.61 -40.48 7.30
N MET A 148 12.44 -39.35 7.98
CA MET A 148 13.51 -38.75 8.78
C MET A 148 13.93 -39.69 9.92
N ALA A 149 12.98 -40.25 10.66
CA ALA A 149 13.26 -41.21 11.73
C ALA A 149 13.93 -42.50 11.21
N GLU A 150 13.47 -43.04 10.07
CA GLU A 150 14.09 -44.19 9.42
C GLU A 150 15.51 -43.89 8.97
N SER A 151 15.78 -42.69 8.43
CA SER A 151 17.13 -42.29 8.01
C SER A 151 18.08 -42.17 9.20
N GLU A 152 17.63 -41.62 10.33
CA GLU A 152 18.44 -41.54 11.55
C GLU A 152 18.69 -42.94 12.16
N GLY A 153 17.68 -43.83 12.09
CA GLY A 153 17.83 -45.25 12.45
C GLY A 153 18.78 -46.02 11.53
N ALA A 154 18.85 -45.67 10.24
CA ALA A 154 19.82 -46.23 9.31
C ALA A 154 21.24 -45.70 9.59
N LYS A 155 21.40 -44.39 9.82
CA LYS A 155 22.70 -43.78 10.17
C LYS A 155 23.30 -44.37 11.45
N THR A 156 22.48 -44.61 12.47
CA THR A 156 22.92 -45.24 13.73
C THR A 156 23.38 -46.68 13.50
N ARG A 157 22.65 -47.49 12.72
CA ARG A 157 23.08 -48.85 12.34
C ARG A 157 24.38 -48.84 11.52
N VAL A 158 24.52 -47.91 10.58
CA VAL A 158 25.77 -47.75 9.81
C VAL A 158 26.93 -47.43 10.73
N ARG A 159 26.78 -46.50 11.69
CA ARG A 159 27.83 -46.20 12.68
C ARG A 159 28.20 -47.43 13.52
N GLN A 160 27.22 -48.21 13.98
CA GLN A 160 27.47 -49.43 14.75
C GLN A 160 28.26 -50.46 13.94
N LEU A 161 27.86 -50.70 12.70
CA LEU A 161 28.57 -51.64 11.82
C LEU A 161 29.97 -51.13 11.44
N SER A 162 30.13 -49.84 11.17
CA SER A 162 31.45 -49.22 10.92
C SER A 162 32.39 -49.36 12.11
N ASN A 163 31.92 -49.13 13.34
CA ASN A 163 32.73 -49.34 14.54
C ASN A 163 33.13 -50.81 14.68
N ARG A 164 32.21 -51.74 14.42
CA ARG A 164 32.50 -53.17 14.48
C ARG A 164 33.54 -53.59 13.44
N ILE A 165 33.49 -53.01 12.24
CA ILE A 165 34.51 -53.24 11.20
C ILE A 165 35.87 -52.73 11.69
N GLN A 166 35.94 -51.51 12.24
CA GLN A 166 37.20 -50.95 12.77
C GLN A 166 37.79 -51.80 13.90
N GLU A 167 36.95 -52.30 14.82
CA GLU A 167 37.38 -53.24 15.88
C GLU A 167 37.99 -54.51 15.29
N LEU A 168 37.30 -55.13 14.33
CA LEU A 168 37.77 -56.35 13.65
C LEU A 168 39.05 -56.12 12.85
N GLU A 169 39.18 -54.96 12.20
CA GLU A 169 40.41 -54.55 11.51
C GLU A 169 41.57 -54.40 12.51
N GLN A 170 41.35 -53.77 13.67
CA GLN A 170 42.36 -53.64 14.73
C GLN A 170 42.75 -55.00 15.33
N GLU A 171 41.78 -55.88 15.59
CA GLU A 171 42.02 -57.26 16.05
C GLU A 171 42.86 -58.05 15.04
N LEU A 172 42.56 -57.93 13.75
CA LEU A 172 43.31 -58.56 12.67
C LEU A 172 44.75 -58.03 12.61
N GLN A 173 44.93 -56.72 12.75
CA GLN A 173 46.25 -56.08 12.71
C GLN A 173 47.11 -56.45 13.93
N THR A 174 46.51 -56.56 15.12
CA THR A 174 47.19 -57.06 16.32
C THR A 174 47.48 -58.56 16.25
N ALA A 175 46.61 -59.37 15.63
CA ALA A 175 46.86 -60.79 15.39
C ALA A 175 48.04 -60.98 14.41
N LEU A 176 48.11 -60.19 13.33
CA LEU A 176 49.24 -60.20 12.39
C LEU A 176 50.55 -59.77 13.06
N ALA A 177 50.52 -58.77 13.96
CA ALA A 177 51.69 -58.32 14.71
C ALA A 177 52.17 -59.32 15.78
N ARG A 178 51.32 -60.26 16.21
CA ARG A 178 51.65 -61.33 17.17
C ARG A 178 52.28 -62.58 16.53
N LEU A 179 52.34 -62.66 15.20
CA LEU A 179 53.04 -63.75 14.53
C LEU A 179 54.57 -63.58 14.68
N PRO A 180 55.32 -64.61 15.13
CA PRO A 180 56.76 -64.49 15.29
C PRO A 180 57.45 -64.48 13.91
N ALA A 181 58.37 -63.54 13.72
CA ALA A 181 59.25 -63.46 12.56
C ALA A 181 60.09 -64.74 12.46
N LYS A 182 59.73 -65.65 11.55
CA LYS A 182 60.51 -66.84 11.22
C LYS A 182 60.47 -67.09 9.71
N GLY A 183 61.63 -66.95 9.08
CA GLY A 183 61.94 -67.62 7.80
C GLY A 183 62.21 -66.70 6.61
N ALA A 184 63.44 -66.78 6.11
CA ALA A 184 64.00 -66.08 4.97
C ALA A 184 63.44 -66.54 3.59
N THR A 185 63.90 -65.79 2.57
CA THR A 185 64.10 -66.15 1.15
C THR A 185 62.92 -66.16 0.16
N ASP A 186 62.88 -65.06 -0.62
CA ASP A 186 63.10 -65.00 -2.09
C ASP A 186 62.20 -65.84 -3.02
N ALA A 187 61.38 -65.16 -3.83
CA ALA A 187 61.12 -65.46 -5.24
C ALA A 187 60.07 -64.49 -5.80
N GLY A 188 60.45 -63.77 -6.86
CA GLY A 188 59.61 -62.80 -7.52
C GLY A 188 58.35 -63.39 -8.16
N THR A 189 57.25 -62.64 -8.05
CA THR A 189 56.10 -62.75 -8.96
C THR A 189 55.60 -61.36 -9.31
N LYS A 190 55.62 -61.11 -10.63
CA LYS A 190 55.11 -60.00 -11.43
C LYS A 190 53.95 -59.16 -10.84
N PRO A 191 53.86 -57.87 -11.21
CA PRO A 191 52.70 -57.05 -10.91
C PRO A 191 51.49 -57.59 -11.68
N LEU A 192 50.45 -57.99 -10.93
CA LEU A 192 49.15 -58.34 -11.49
C LEU A 192 48.50 -57.07 -12.06
N ARG A 193 48.74 -56.91 -13.37
CA ARG A 193 47.89 -56.29 -14.38
C ARG A 193 46.46 -56.05 -13.87
N ALA A 194 46.09 -54.78 -13.74
CA ALA A 194 44.72 -54.32 -13.59
C ALA A 194 43.84 -54.97 -14.68
N GLN A 195 43.09 -55.99 -14.27
CA GLN A 195 42.08 -56.62 -15.10
C GLN A 195 40.82 -55.77 -14.91
N MET A 196 40.64 -54.80 -15.81
CA MET A 196 39.33 -54.24 -16.14
C MET A 196 38.44 -55.41 -16.56
N GLY A 197 37.70 -55.94 -15.60
CA GLY A 197 36.64 -56.90 -15.79
C GLY A 197 35.37 -56.26 -15.30
N ASP A 198 34.51 -55.92 -16.26
CA ASP A 198 33.11 -55.53 -16.12
C ASP A 198 32.38 -56.46 -15.13
N ARG A 199 32.41 -56.09 -13.85
CA ARG A 199 31.70 -56.76 -12.78
C ARG A 199 31.03 -55.64 -12.02
N ILE A 200 29.72 -55.55 -12.17
CA ILE A 200 28.79 -54.73 -11.40
C ILE A 200 29.24 -54.78 -9.93
N LEU A 201 30.02 -53.78 -9.53
CA LEU A 201 30.38 -53.53 -8.15
C LEU A 201 29.07 -53.11 -7.46
N PRO A 202 28.80 -53.57 -6.23
CA PRO A 202 27.74 -52.98 -5.45
C PRO A 202 28.12 -51.51 -5.29
N GLU A 203 27.40 -50.65 -6.00
CA GLU A 203 27.54 -49.21 -5.97
C GLU A 203 27.61 -48.80 -4.49
N SER A 204 28.81 -48.42 -4.04
CA SER A 204 29.06 -48.22 -2.62
C SER A 204 28.08 -47.14 -2.13
N PRO A 205 27.57 -47.22 -0.90
CA PRO A 205 26.62 -46.25 -0.37
C PRO A 205 27.14 -44.81 -0.47
N GLU A 206 28.46 -44.61 -0.46
CA GLU A 206 29.09 -43.31 -0.70
C GLU A 206 28.93 -42.81 -2.13
N VAL A 207 29.03 -43.68 -3.14
CA VAL A 207 28.79 -43.29 -4.54
C VAL A 207 27.34 -42.85 -4.74
N LYS A 208 26.37 -43.56 -4.13
CA LYS A 208 24.95 -43.16 -4.17
C LYS A 208 24.70 -41.82 -3.48
N VAL A 209 25.26 -41.60 -2.29
CA VAL A 209 25.12 -40.32 -1.58
C VAL A 209 25.76 -39.17 -2.37
N LEU A 210 26.91 -39.40 -3.00
CA LEU A 210 27.56 -38.41 -3.85
C LEU A 210 26.74 -38.13 -5.12
N GLN A 211 26.12 -39.14 -5.70
CA GLN A 211 25.25 -39.01 -6.88
C GLN A 211 23.93 -38.29 -6.55
N ASP A 212 23.31 -38.59 -5.42
CA ASP A 212 22.13 -37.87 -4.92
C ASP A 212 22.47 -36.42 -4.58
N ARG A 213 23.64 -36.17 -3.98
CA ARG A 213 24.12 -34.80 -3.71
C ARG A 213 24.38 -34.05 -5.01
N LEU A 214 24.97 -34.69 -6.01
CA LEU A 214 25.18 -34.12 -7.34
C LEU A 214 23.84 -33.77 -8.00
N ALA A 215 22.87 -34.69 -7.97
CA ALA A 215 21.52 -34.47 -8.49
C ALA A 215 20.81 -33.30 -7.79
N ALA A 216 20.88 -33.25 -6.46
CA ALA A 216 20.32 -32.15 -5.66
C ALA A 216 20.99 -30.80 -5.98
N THR A 217 22.32 -30.77 -6.18
CA THR A 217 23.02 -29.55 -6.58
C THR A 217 22.69 -29.13 -8.01
N ASN A 218 22.50 -30.08 -8.93
CA ASN A 218 22.10 -29.79 -10.30
C ASN A 218 20.67 -29.22 -10.36
N LEU A 219 19.76 -29.76 -9.54
CA LEU A 219 18.41 -29.22 -9.40
C LEU A 219 18.45 -27.78 -8.88
N LYS A 220 19.20 -27.53 -7.79
CA LYS A 220 19.41 -26.17 -7.27
C LYS A 220 20.03 -25.23 -8.31
N MET A 221 20.96 -25.71 -9.12
CA MET A 221 21.57 -24.92 -10.20
C MET A 221 20.53 -24.55 -11.27
N SER A 222 19.63 -25.48 -11.62
CA SER A 222 18.50 -25.21 -12.52
C SER A 222 17.54 -24.18 -11.92
N ASP A 223 17.18 -24.32 -10.64
CA ASP A 223 16.29 -23.40 -9.94
C ASP A 223 16.88 -21.98 -9.87
N LEU A 224 18.17 -21.87 -9.55
CA LEU A 224 18.87 -20.57 -9.54
C LEU A 224 18.93 -19.95 -10.94
N ARG A 225 19.15 -20.75 -12.00
CA ARG A 225 19.07 -20.24 -13.39
C ARG A 225 17.69 -19.69 -13.70
N ASN A 226 16.63 -20.39 -13.30
CA ASN A 226 15.25 -19.95 -13.49
C ASN A 226 14.94 -18.67 -12.71
N GLN A 227 15.38 -18.58 -11.46
CA GLN A 227 15.24 -17.35 -10.65
C GLN A 227 15.98 -16.16 -11.28
N ILE A 228 17.21 -16.36 -11.75
CA ILE A 228 17.97 -15.32 -12.45
C ILE A 228 17.23 -14.85 -13.71
N GLN A 229 16.62 -15.77 -14.48
CA GLN A 229 15.83 -15.41 -15.66
C GLN A 229 14.56 -14.63 -15.29
N ALA A 230 13.86 -15.03 -14.22
CA ALA A 230 12.69 -14.32 -13.71
C ALA A 230 13.05 -12.90 -13.26
N VAL A 231 14.08 -12.73 -12.44
CA VAL A 231 14.56 -11.41 -11.97
C VAL A 231 15.01 -10.54 -13.15
N LYS A 232 15.69 -11.11 -14.15
CA LYS A 232 16.05 -10.38 -15.38
C LYS A 232 14.83 -9.94 -16.20
N GLN A 233 13.74 -10.71 -16.18
CA GLN A 233 12.49 -10.33 -16.84
C GLN A 233 11.78 -9.22 -16.07
N GLU A 234 11.69 -9.32 -14.75
CA GLU A 234 11.14 -8.29 -13.88
C GLU A 234 11.91 -6.98 -14.01
N LEU A 235 13.24 -7.03 -14.04
CA LEU A 235 14.09 -5.86 -14.25
C LEU A 235 13.79 -5.18 -15.60
N ARG A 236 13.61 -5.97 -16.67
CA ARG A 236 13.24 -5.44 -17.99
C ARG A 236 11.86 -4.79 -17.97
N ILE A 237 10.90 -5.35 -17.25
CA ILE A 237 9.56 -4.76 -17.09
C ILE A 237 9.66 -3.45 -16.29
N ALA A 238 10.37 -3.44 -15.16
CA ALA A 238 10.58 -2.25 -14.35
C ALA A 238 11.26 -1.12 -15.14
N GLN A 239 12.26 -1.46 -15.97
CA GLN A 239 12.90 -0.50 -16.87
C GLN A 239 11.91 0.07 -17.89
N LYS A 240 11.05 -0.76 -18.51
CA LYS A 240 10.02 -0.28 -19.44
C LYS A 240 9.02 0.67 -18.76
N VAL A 241 8.58 0.33 -17.55
CA VAL A 241 7.68 1.20 -16.76
C VAL A 241 8.38 2.53 -16.46
N LEU A 242 9.65 2.50 -16.03
CA LEU A 242 10.41 3.71 -15.77
C LEU A 242 10.60 4.55 -17.05
N THR A 243 10.88 3.94 -18.20
CA THR A 243 10.92 4.63 -19.50
C THR A 243 9.58 5.30 -19.80
N SER A 244 8.44 4.66 -19.52
CA SER A 244 7.13 5.26 -19.75
C SER A 244 6.82 6.45 -18.83
N GLU A 245 7.36 6.46 -17.61
CA GLU A 245 7.21 7.56 -16.64
C GLU A 245 8.14 8.75 -16.93
N VAL A 246 9.33 8.47 -17.45
CA VAL A 246 10.33 9.48 -17.74
C VAL A 246 10.14 10.06 -19.15
N GLY A 247 9.74 9.24 -20.12
CA GLY A 247 9.65 9.55 -21.55
C GLY A 247 10.53 8.60 -22.38
N GLU A 248 10.09 8.27 -23.60
CA GLU A 248 10.77 7.31 -24.49
C GLU A 248 12.15 7.81 -24.96
N ASP A 249 12.34 9.14 -25.02
CA ASP A 249 13.56 9.78 -25.52
C ASP A 249 14.65 9.97 -24.44
N VAL A 250 14.43 9.48 -23.21
CA VAL A 250 15.27 9.79 -22.05
C VAL A 250 16.04 8.56 -21.59
N ASN A 251 17.37 8.66 -21.60
CA ASN A 251 18.24 7.57 -21.16
C ASN A 251 18.27 7.45 -19.63
N ILE A 252 17.72 6.36 -19.10
CA ILE A 252 17.69 6.07 -17.66
C ILE A 252 19.09 6.09 -17.03
N GLN A 253 20.14 5.65 -17.73
CA GLN A 253 21.51 5.65 -17.22
C GLN A 253 22.05 7.07 -16.98
N GLN A 254 21.63 8.03 -17.81
CA GLN A 254 22.00 9.43 -17.66
C GLN A 254 21.28 10.09 -16.47
N LEU A 255 20.03 9.69 -16.19
CA LEU A 255 19.29 10.14 -15.00
C LEU A 255 19.95 9.67 -13.70
N LEU A 256 20.46 8.44 -13.68
CA LEU A 256 21.18 7.90 -12.54
C LEU A 256 22.48 8.67 -12.25
N SER A 257 23.09 9.23 -13.29
CA SER A 257 24.35 9.99 -13.20
C SER A 257 24.13 11.45 -12.78
N SER A 258 22.89 11.97 -12.82
CA SER A 258 22.55 13.35 -12.45
C SER A 258 21.15 13.43 -11.83
N PRO A 259 20.99 12.92 -10.59
CA PRO A 259 19.71 12.94 -9.89
C PRO A 259 19.27 14.39 -9.63
N GLY A 260 18.06 14.75 -10.07
CA GLY A 260 17.42 16.03 -9.77
C GLY A 260 17.28 17.03 -10.93
N SER A 261 17.94 16.79 -12.07
CA SER A 261 17.76 17.64 -13.26
C SER A 261 16.45 17.33 -14.01
N TRP A 262 16.01 16.08 -13.97
CA TRP A 262 14.84 15.61 -14.72
C TRP A 262 13.54 15.69 -13.89
N ARG A 263 12.49 16.25 -14.50
CA ARG A 263 11.12 16.18 -14.00
C ARG A 263 10.35 15.13 -14.81
N GLY A 264 9.70 14.18 -14.14
CA GLY A 264 8.96 13.10 -14.80
C GLY A 264 7.86 13.58 -15.74
N ARG A 265 7.45 12.74 -16.70
CA ARG A 265 6.45 13.07 -17.73
C ARG A 265 5.12 13.50 -17.11
N ALA A 266 4.66 12.83 -16.06
CA ALA A 266 3.44 13.20 -15.36
C ALA A 266 3.50 14.64 -14.83
N GLN A 267 4.64 15.06 -14.27
CA GLN A 267 4.84 16.42 -13.78
C GLN A 267 4.90 17.43 -14.94
N GLN A 268 5.58 17.08 -16.04
CA GLN A 268 5.62 17.91 -17.25
C GLN A 268 4.20 18.12 -17.82
N ILE A 269 3.39 17.05 -17.90
CA ILE A 269 2.00 17.11 -18.35
C ILE A 269 1.18 18.03 -17.44
N LEU A 270 1.29 17.89 -16.12
CA LEU A 270 0.56 18.76 -15.17
C LEU A 270 0.93 20.23 -15.34
N VAL A 271 2.23 20.54 -15.49
CA VAL A 271 2.71 21.90 -15.74
C VAL A 271 2.16 22.46 -17.05
N LEU A 272 2.21 21.66 -18.12
CA LEU A 272 1.66 22.04 -19.43
C LEU A 272 0.15 22.25 -19.38
N GLN A 273 -0.61 21.35 -18.74
CA GLN A 273 -2.06 21.51 -18.54
C GLN A 273 -2.40 22.79 -17.77
N SER A 274 -1.62 23.11 -16.73
CA SER A 274 -1.78 24.36 -15.98
C SER A 274 -1.53 25.58 -16.88
N LYS A 275 -0.49 25.52 -17.71
CA LYS A 275 -0.16 26.61 -18.64
C LYS A 275 -1.21 26.78 -19.73
N VAL A 276 -1.77 25.69 -20.25
CA VAL A 276 -2.86 25.71 -21.22
C VAL A 276 -4.10 26.37 -20.62
N ARG A 277 -4.54 25.95 -19.43
CA ARG A 277 -5.68 26.59 -18.73
C ARG A 277 -5.47 28.09 -18.51
N GLU A 278 -4.25 28.48 -18.15
CA GLU A 278 -3.90 29.89 -17.96
C GLU A 278 -3.96 30.68 -19.27
N LEU A 279 -3.44 30.13 -20.37
CA LEU A 279 -3.50 30.76 -21.68
C LEU A 279 -4.93 30.83 -22.22
N GLU A 280 -5.74 29.79 -22.00
CA GLU A 280 -7.17 29.78 -22.34
C GLU A 280 -7.93 30.86 -21.56
N ARG A 281 -7.62 31.02 -20.26
CA ARG A 281 -8.17 32.10 -19.42
C ARG A 281 -7.78 33.49 -19.95
N GLN A 282 -6.51 33.69 -20.30
CA GLN A 282 -6.03 34.94 -20.86
C GLN A 282 -6.69 35.26 -22.20
N LEU A 283 -6.82 34.29 -23.11
CA LEU A 283 -7.52 34.46 -24.37
C LEU A 283 -9.01 34.76 -24.17
N GLY A 284 -9.66 34.09 -23.23
CA GLY A 284 -11.03 34.38 -22.83
C GLY A 284 -11.19 35.82 -22.35
N GLN A 285 -10.31 36.29 -21.47
CA GLN A 285 -10.31 37.66 -20.95
C GLN A 285 -10.02 38.71 -22.03
N THR A 286 -9.06 38.48 -22.92
CA THR A 286 -8.76 39.39 -24.04
C THR A 286 -9.96 39.48 -25.00
N ARG A 287 -10.67 38.37 -25.23
CA ARG A 287 -11.89 38.37 -26.05
C ARG A 287 -13.02 39.17 -25.38
N SER A 288 -13.22 39.03 -24.07
CA SER A 288 -14.20 39.81 -23.31
C SER A 288 -13.89 41.32 -23.35
N GLN A 289 -12.62 41.71 -23.13
CA GLN A 289 -12.20 43.10 -23.18
C GLN A 289 -12.33 43.71 -24.58
N SER A 290 -12.09 42.94 -25.65
CA SER A 290 -12.29 43.42 -27.03
C SER A 290 -13.76 43.62 -27.43
N ILE A 291 -14.70 42.99 -26.72
CA ILE A 291 -16.15 43.15 -26.96
C ILE A 291 -16.69 44.36 -26.20
N GLU A 292 -16.16 44.65 -25.01
CA GLU A 292 -16.50 45.88 -24.26
C GLU A 292 -15.92 47.15 -24.89
N THR A 293 -14.72 47.11 -25.46
CA THR A 293 -14.11 48.28 -26.13
C THR A 293 -14.63 48.56 -27.54
N ALA A 294 -15.32 47.60 -28.17
CA ALA A 294 -15.92 47.79 -29.50
C ALA A 294 -17.34 48.42 -29.45
N SER A 295 -17.93 48.53 -28.27
CA SER A 295 -19.32 49.00 -28.11
C SER A 295 -19.44 50.51 -27.86
N ASP A 296 -18.32 51.22 -27.67
CA ASP A 296 -18.33 52.66 -27.41
C ASP A 296 -17.13 53.34 -28.09
N GLU A 297 -17.12 53.42 -29.42
CA GLU A 297 -16.47 54.51 -30.15
C GLU A 297 -16.84 54.48 -31.66
N LEU A 298 -17.47 55.57 -32.11
CA LEU A 298 -17.67 55.92 -33.52
C LEU A 298 -16.30 56.12 -34.21
N PRO A 299 -16.18 55.88 -35.54
CA PRO A 299 -14.88 55.80 -36.19
C PRO A 299 -14.28 57.18 -36.44
N ALA A 300 -13.52 57.70 -35.47
CA ALA A 300 -12.62 58.82 -35.70
C ALA A 300 -11.20 58.29 -35.95
N HIS A 301 -10.66 58.63 -37.12
CA HIS A 301 -9.34 58.27 -37.61
C HIS A 301 -8.25 58.53 -36.53
N PRO A 302 -7.55 57.50 -36.00
CA PRO A 302 -6.64 57.72 -34.88
C PRO A 302 -5.35 58.41 -35.34
N ASP A 303 -4.95 59.44 -34.57
CA ASP A 303 -3.74 60.24 -34.75
C ASP A 303 -2.47 59.37 -34.57
N PRO A 304 -1.55 59.33 -35.56
CA PRO A 304 -0.37 58.46 -35.55
C PRO A 304 0.60 58.70 -34.38
N ARG A 305 0.45 59.79 -33.61
CA ARG A 305 1.34 60.10 -32.48
C ARG A 305 1.00 59.36 -31.18
N LYS A 306 -0.21 58.80 -31.05
CA LYS A 306 -0.70 58.13 -29.82
C LYS A 306 -0.69 56.60 -29.86
N LEU A 307 -0.13 56.00 -30.90
CA LEU A 307 -0.15 54.54 -31.08
C LEU A 307 0.84 53.81 -30.17
N SER A 308 0.39 52.71 -29.58
CA SER A 308 1.20 51.73 -28.85
C SER A 308 2.29 51.14 -29.76
N ALA A 309 3.40 50.67 -29.17
CA ALA A 309 4.51 50.07 -29.92
C ALA A 309 4.06 48.90 -30.82
N GLN A 310 3.06 48.14 -30.37
CA GLN A 310 2.48 47.04 -31.13
C GLN A 310 1.68 47.52 -32.35
N GLU A 311 0.91 48.59 -32.21
CA GLU A 311 0.10 49.16 -33.30
C GLU A 311 0.97 49.83 -34.37
N LYS A 312 2.05 50.50 -33.95
CA LYS A 312 3.07 51.05 -34.86
C LYS A 312 3.72 49.94 -35.71
N ASN A 313 3.98 48.78 -35.10
CA ASN A 313 4.54 47.63 -35.81
C ASN A 313 3.55 47.08 -36.87
N LEU A 314 2.29 46.88 -36.49
CA LEU A 314 1.24 46.43 -37.41
C LEU A 314 1.02 47.38 -38.58
N LEU A 315 1.03 48.69 -38.34
CA LEU A 315 0.97 49.71 -39.40
C LEU A 315 2.19 49.66 -40.32
N ARG A 316 3.39 49.43 -39.77
CA ARG A 316 4.61 49.27 -40.56
C ARG A 316 4.53 48.05 -41.47
N ILE A 317 4.07 46.90 -40.96
CA ILE A 317 3.87 45.68 -41.76
C ILE A 317 2.82 45.91 -42.85
N ARG A 318 1.69 46.54 -42.52
CA ARG A 318 0.63 46.86 -43.49
C ARG A 318 1.15 47.79 -44.60
N ASN A 319 1.97 48.78 -44.26
CA ASN A 319 2.59 49.68 -45.24
C ASN A 319 3.65 48.98 -46.09
N GLN A 320 4.45 48.07 -45.52
CA GLN A 320 5.39 47.25 -46.26
C GLN A 320 4.68 46.34 -47.26
N ASN A 321 3.58 45.69 -46.85
CA ASN A 321 2.75 44.85 -47.74
C ASN A 321 2.09 45.68 -48.85
N LYS A 322 1.63 46.90 -48.55
CA LYS A 322 1.04 47.80 -49.55
C LYS A 322 2.06 48.32 -50.56
N LYS A 323 3.33 48.51 -50.15
CA LYS A 323 4.44 48.83 -51.06
C LYS A 323 4.84 47.60 -51.89
N ALA A 324 4.90 46.42 -51.29
CA ALA A 324 5.20 45.17 -52.00
C ALA A 324 4.15 44.83 -53.06
N GLY A 325 2.87 45.14 -52.80
CA GLY A 325 1.78 44.95 -53.77
C GLY A 325 1.73 45.98 -54.91
N ARG A 326 2.50 47.08 -54.84
CA ARG A 326 2.59 48.09 -55.91
C ARG A 326 3.76 47.86 -56.88
N HIS A 327 4.60 46.85 -56.62
CA HIS A 327 5.71 46.44 -57.48
C HIS A 327 5.50 45.05 -58.09
N ARG A 328 4.24 44.65 -58.28
CA ARG A 328 3.85 43.49 -59.09
C ARG A 328 3.00 43.95 -60.26
#